data_AF-A0A0N7H039-F1
#
_entry.id   AF-A0A0N7H039-F1
#
_cell.length_a   1.000
_cell.length_b   1.000
_cell.length_c   1.000
_cell.angle_alpha   90.00
_cell.angle_beta   90.00
_cell.angle_gamma   90.00
#
_symmetry.space_group_name_H-M   'P 1'
#
loop_
_entity.id
_entity.type
_entity.pdbx_description
1 polymer ?
#
loop_
_entity_poly.entity_id
_entity_poly.type
_entity_poly.pdbx_seq_one_letter_code
_entity_poly.pdbx_strand_id
1 'polypeptide(L)'
;MKRLLLLGGVTEALAIARTLGPQHIYSLAGVGRVPTDLNCQVRVGGYGGAEGLTQFIKDQGIDLLLDATHPYAAQISRNAATAAQQSGIPCWALRRPAWQAQAGDDWREVSDWAELIEALKPFKCPLFTLGREPLQHLDEIPPEQFWTLRALEVYPGNERCEVIGARGPFFIEDERALFERRQIDVLISKNSGSSATEPKLEVARERGVPVLILKRPELPGVEREFGSVAEVLNALSTLG
;
A
#
# COMPACT_ATOMS: atom_id res chain seq x y z
N MET A 1 -20.85 -24.07 -3.61
CA MET A 1 -20.14 -23.13 -2.69
C MET A 1 -19.47 -22.08 -3.55
N LYS A 2 -19.58 -20.80 -3.19
CA LYS A 2 -18.99 -19.70 -3.97
C LYS A 2 -17.46 -19.68 -3.82
N ARG A 3 -16.73 -19.66 -4.93
CA ARG A 3 -15.27 -19.54 -4.99
C ARG A 3 -14.86 -18.07 -4.96
N LEU A 4 -13.88 -17.73 -4.11
CA LEU A 4 -13.44 -16.35 -3.89
C LEU A 4 -12.05 -16.16 -4.50
N LEU A 5 -11.87 -15.04 -5.19
CA LEU A 5 -10.56 -14.47 -5.48
C LEU A 5 -10.32 -13.25 -4.60
N LEU A 6 -9.37 -13.33 -3.69
CA LEU A 6 -8.92 -12.24 -2.85
C LEU A 6 -7.66 -11.62 -3.45
N LEU A 7 -7.74 -10.39 -3.96
CA LEU A 7 -6.58 -9.61 -4.35
C LEU A 7 -6.03 -8.89 -3.11
N GLY A 8 -4.73 -8.98 -2.84
CA GLY A 8 -4.19 -8.34 -1.64
C GLY A 8 -2.71 -7.98 -1.72
N GLY A 9 -2.00 -8.22 -0.61
CA GLY A 9 -0.64 -7.69 -0.38
C GLY A 9 -0.54 -6.69 0.78
N VAL A 10 -1.61 -6.56 1.57
CA VAL A 10 -1.63 -5.81 2.83
C VAL A 10 -2.01 -6.72 4.01
N THR A 11 -1.82 -6.23 5.22
CA THR A 11 -2.07 -6.98 6.47
C THR A 11 -3.51 -7.48 6.59
N GLU A 12 -4.49 -6.68 6.17
CA GLU A 12 -5.91 -7.03 6.23
C GLU A 12 -6.25 -8.15 5.27
N ALA A 13 -5.74 -8.10 4.04
CA ALA A 13 -5.94 -9.16 3.07
C ALA A 13 -5.32 -10.47 3.56
N LEU A 14 -4.14 -10.43 4.18
CA LEU A 14 -3.54 -11.62 4.78
C LEU A 14 -4.39 -12.17 5.95
N ALA A 15 -4.98 -11.29 6.77
CA ALA A 15 -5.87 -11.68 7.85
C ALA A 15 -7.13 -12.39 7.31
N ILE A 16 -7.73 -11.88 6.23
CA ILE A 16 -8.85 -12.54 5.54
C ILE A 16 -8.40 -13.87 4.94
N ALA A 17 -7.26 -13.90 4.25
CA ALA A 17 -6.75 -15.12 3.59
C ALA A 17 -6.57 -16.29 4.57
N ARG A 18 -6.17 -16.01 5.82
CA ARG A 18 -6.05 -17.01 6.88
C ARG A 18 -7.36 -17.67 7.29
N THR A 19 -8.50 -17.06 7.00
CA THR A 19 -9.82 -17.66 7.28
C THR A 19 -10.37 -18.44 6.09
N LEU A 20 -9.72 -18.40 4.93
CA LEU A 20 -10.20 -19.01 3.70
C LEU A 20 -9.76 -20.49 3.59
N GLY A 21 -10.67 -21.34 3.11
CA GLY A 21 -10.42 -22.74 2.75
C GLY A 21 -9.74 -22.96 1.39
N PRO A 22 -9.38 -24.22 1.06
CA PRO A 22 -8.57 -24.61 -0.11
C PRO A 22 -9.20 -24.33 -1.47
N GLN A 23 -10.50 -24.07 -1.52
CA GLN A 23 -11.20 -23.68 -2.74
C GLN A 23 -10.92 -22.22 -3.14
N HIS A 24 -10.54 -21.35 -2.20
CA HIS A 24 -10.36 -19.92 -2.49
C HIS A 24 -8.92 -19.63 -2.93
N ILE A 25 -8.73 -18.47 -3.57
CA ILE A 25 -7.43 -18.02 -4.06
C ILE A 25 -7.08 -16.68 -3.42
N TYR A 26 -5.92 -16.60 -2.78
CA TYR A 26 -5.27 -15.37 -2.38
C TYR A 26 -4.21 -14.98 -3.41
N SER A 27 -4.31 -13.78 -3.97
CA SER A 27 -3.46 -13.31 -5.06
C SER A 27 -2.57 -12.13 -4.65
N LEU A 28 -1.30 -12.25 -4.99
CA LEU A 28 -0.22 -11.32 -4.64
C LEU A 28 0.54 -10.87 -5.89
N ALA A 29 0.94 -9.60 -5.93
CA ALA A 29 1.83 -9.09 -6.98
C ALA A 29 3.26 -9.66 -6.92
N GLY A 30 3.70 -10.20 -5.76
CA GLY A 30 5.04 -10.76 -5.56
C GLY A 30 6.11 -9.76 -5.13
N VAL A 31 5.72 -8.56 -4.67
CA VAL A 31 6.64 -7.51 -4.20
C VAL A 31 7.13 -7.75 -2.76
N GLY A 32 6.41 -8.55 -1.97
CA GLY A 32 6.73 -8.86 -0.58
C GLY A 32 6.83 -10.36 -0.32
N ARG A 33 6.89 -10.74 0.96
CA ARG A 33 6.95 -12.16 1.36
C ARG A 33 5.66 -12.87 0.98
N VAL A 34 5.81 -14.05 0.37
CA VAL A 34 4.70 -14.96 0.07
C VAL A 34 4.43 -15.82 1.31
N PRO A 35 3.19 -15.82 1.85
CA PRO A 35 2.85 -16.66 2.99
C PRO A 35 2.78 -18.14 2.57
N THR A 36 3.24 -19.03 3.44
CA THR A 36 3.29 -20.48 3.21
C THR A 36 2.41 -21.26 4.20
N ASP A 37 1.78 -20.55 5.14
CA ASP A 37 0.97 -21.04 6.26
C ASP A 37 -0.54 -20.99 5.98
N LEU A 38 -0.96 -20.79 4.73
CA LEU A 38 -2.36 -20.59 4.38
C LEU A 38 -3.05 -21.88 3.93
N ASN A 39 -4.32 -22.04 4.33
CA ASN A 39 -5.18 -23.13 3.88
C ASN A 39 -5.73 -22.91 2.46
N CYS A 40 -5.88 -21.65 2.03
CA CYS A 40 -6.29 -21.30 0.67
C CYS A 40 -5.12 -21.37 -0.32
N GLN A 41 -5.44 -21.40 -1.61
CA GLN A 41 -4.42 -21.37 -2.66
C GLN A 41 -3.76 -20.00 -2.72
N VAL A 42 -2.45 -19.96 -2.94
CA VAL A 42 -1.70 -18.71 -3.11
C VAL A 42 -1.23 -18.58 -4.54
N ARG A 43 -1.59 -17.46 -5.19
CA ARG A 43 -1.12 -17.10 -6.53
C ARG A 43 -0.21 -15.88 -6.45
N VAL A 44 0.90 -15.95 -7.17
CA VAL A 44 1.85 -14.83 -7.29
C VAL A 44 2.01 -14.43 -8.74
N GLY A 45 2.00 -13.13 -9.01
CA GLY A 45 2.28 -12.54 -10.33
C GLY A 45 1.08 -11.82 -10.93
N GLY A 46 1.35 -11.07 -12.01
CA GLY A 46 0.34 -10.29 -12.71
C GLY A 46 -0.65 -11.12 -13.52
N TYR A 47 -1.72 -10.45 -13.94
CA TYR A 47 -2.77 -11.03 -14.79
C TYR A 47 -2.70 -10.61 -16.25
N GLY A 48 -1.85 -9.64 -16.62
CA GLY A 48 -1.86 -9.07 -17.97
C GLY A 48 -3.00 -8.07 -18.21
N GLY A 49 -3.34 -7.28 -17.19
CA GLY A 49 -4.43 -6.29 -17.27
C GLY A 49 -5.80 -6.84 -16.89
N ALA A 50 -6.85 -6.08 -17.21
CA ALA A 50 -8.23 -6.48 -16.93
C ALA A 50 -8.65 -7.73 -17.73
N GLU A 51 -8.28 -7.82 -19.01
CA GLU A 51 -8.64 -8.93 -19.89
C GLU A 51 -8.09 -10.27 -19.39
N GLY A 52 -6.81 -10.31 -19.02
CA GLY A 52 -6.24 -11.54 -18.48
C GLY A 52 -6.75 -11.88 -17.07
N LEU A 53 -7.19 -10.89 -16.29
CA LEU A 53 -7.90 -11.14 -15.03
C LEU A 53 -9.31 -11.71 -15.29
N THR A 54 -10.03 -11.21 -16.30
CA THR A 54 -11.32 -11.76 -16.75
C THR A 54 -11.17 -13.22 -17.19
N GLN A 55 -10.16 -13.53 -17.98
CA GLN A 55 -9.91 -14.91 -18.40
C GLN A 55 -9.61 -15.81 -17.21
N PHE A 56 -8.77 -15.35 -16.28
CA PHE A 56 -8.47 -16.09 -15.06
C PHE A 56 -9.71 -16.34 -14.20
N ILE A 57 -10.59 -15.34 -14.03
CA ILE A 57 -11.86 -15.48 -13.30
C ILE A 57 -12.71 -16.60 -13.90
N LYS A 58 -12.83 -16.64 -15.23
CA LYS A 58 -13.60 -17.67 -15.95
C LYS A 58 -12.97 -19.06 -15.82
N ASP A 59 -11.66 -19.16 -16.08
CA ASP A 59 -10.94 -20.44 -16.06
C ASP A 59 -10.93 -21.09 -14.67
N GLN A 60 -10.88 -20.27 -13.63
CA GLN A 60 -10.88 -20.73 -12.24
C GLN A 60 -12.28 -20.88 -11.64
N GLY A 61 -13.34 -20.49 -12.37
CA GLY A 61 -14.71 -20.51 -11.85
C GLY A 61 -14.87 -19.66 -10.58
N ILE A 62 -14.37 -18.43 -10.59
CA ILE A 62 -14.50 -17.50 -9.46
C ILE A 62 -15.91 -16.91 -9.44
N ASP A 63 -16.56 -16.96 -8.27
CA ASP A 63 -17.93 -16.44 -8.06
C ASP A 63 -17.96 -15.06 -7.38
N LEU A 64 -16.86 -14.67 -6.73
CA LEU A 64 -16.72 -13.37 -6.06
C LEU A 64 -15.27 -12.90 -6.16
N LEU A 65 -15.08 -11.64 -6.52
CA LEU A 65 -13.81 -10.95 -6.42
C LEU A 65 -13.84 -10.02 -5.20
N LEU A 66 -12.82 -10.11 -4.34
CA LEU A 66 -12.59 -9.19 -3.23
C LEU A 66 -11.27 -8.45 -3.42
N ASP A 67 -11.34 -7.15 -3.67
CA ASP A 67 -10.19 -6.25 -3.74
C ASP A 67 -9.84 -5.71 -2.35
N ALA A 68 -8.82 -6.30 -1.73
CA ALA A 68 -8.19 -5.83 -0.51
C ALA A 68 -6.74 -5.39 -0.76
N THR A 69 -6.48 -4.79 -1.92
CA THR A 69 -5.14 -4.29 -2.27
C THR A 69 -4.80 -2.98 -1.55
N HIS A 70 -3.53 -2.55 -1.63
CA HIS A 70 -3.10 -1.28 -1.02
C HIS A 70 -3.87 -0.08 -1.61
N PRO A 71 -4.19 0.99 -0.82
CA PRO A 71 -4.96 2.14 -1.33
C PRO A 71 -4.35 2.85 -2.55
N TYR A 72 -3.04 2.70 -2.76
CA TYR A 72 -2.32 3.26 -3.93
C TYR A 72 -2.17 2.26 -5.09
N ALA A 73 -2.70 1.04 -4.97
CA ALA A 73 -2.69 0.03 -6.02
C ALA A 73 -3.84 0.22 -7.03
N ALA A 74 -4.13 1.48 -7.39
CA ALA A 74 -5.32 1.86 -8.15
C ALA A 74 -5.44 1.13 -9.50
N GLN A 75 -4.33 0.78 -10.14
CA GLN A 75 -4.37 0.06 -11.41
C GLN A 75 -4.96 -1.34 -11.27
N ILE A 76 -4.56 -2.11 -10.25
CA ILE A 76 -5.13 -3.45 -10.05
C ILE A 76 -6.57 -3.36 -9.55
N SER A 77 -6.92 -2.35 -8.75
CA SER A 77 -8.33 -2.07 -8.38
C SER A 77 -9.21 -1.78 -9.59
N ARG A 78 -8.74 -0.94 -10.54
CA ARG A 78 -9.43 -0.71 -11.82
C ARG A 78 -9.59 -1.99 -12.62
N ASN A 79 -8.51 -2.75 -12.78
CA ASN A 79 -8.57 -4.02 -13.49
C ASN A 79 -9.56 -5.00 -12.85
N ALA A 80 -9.62 -5.03 -11.52
CA ALA A 80 -10.53 -5.89 -10.76
C ALA A 80 -12.00 -5.53 -10.98
N ALA A 81 -12.35 -4.24 -10.90
CA ALA A 81 -13.71 -3.78 -11.17
C ALA A 81 -14.13 -4.10 -12.62
N THR A 82 -13.28 -3.80 -13.60
CA THR A 82 -13.55 -4.12 -15.01
C THR A 82 -13.68 -5.62 -15.24
N ALA A 83 -12.81 -6.43 -14.67
CA ALA A 83 -12.81 -7.88 -14.88
C ALA A 83 -14.02 -8.58 -14.25
N ALA A 84 -14.45 -8.11 -13.08
CA ALA A 84 -15.67 -8.59 -12.44
C ALA A 84 -16.91 -8.24 -13.29
N GLN A 85 -16.99 -7.00 -13.80
CA GLN A 85 -18.05 -6.58 -14.72
C GLN A 85 -18.09 -7.45 -15.99
N GLN A 86 -16.95 -7.66 -16.64
CA GLN A 86 -16.84 -8.47 -17.86
C GLN A 86 -17.14 -9.96 -17.63
N SER A 87 -16.91 -10.46 -16.42
CA SER A 87 -17.20 -11.83 -16.03
C SER A 87 -18.61 -12.02 -15.46
N GLY A 88 -19.34 -10.93 -15.20
CA GLY A 88 -20.68 -10.97 -14.61
C GLY A 88 -20.69 -11.46 -13.15
N ILE A 89 -19.62 -11.20 -12.38
CA ILE A 89 -19.51 -11.59 -10.97
C ILE A 89 -19.47 -10.35 -10.06
N PRO A 90 -19.92 -10.47 -8.79
CA PRO A 90 -19.78 -9.40 -7.82
C PRO A 90 -18.31 -9.04 -7.58
N CYS A 91 -18.06 -7.75 -7.43
CA CYS A 91 -16.80 -7.19 -6.97
C CYS A 91 -17.04 -6.48 -5.64
N TRP A 92 -16.35 -6.91 -4.60
CA TRP A 92 -16.33 -6.26 -3.30
C TRP A 92 -14.95 -5.65 -3.04
N ALA A 93 -14.88 -4.65 -2.18
CA ALA A 93 -13.60 -4.07 -1.79
C ALA A 93 -13.49 -3.81 -0.29
N LEU A 94 -12.30 -4.06 0.25
CA LEU A 94 -11.90 -3.57 1.55
C LEU A 94 -11.08 -2.28 1.35
N ARG A 95 -11.67 -1.15 1.72
CA ARG A 95 -11.07 0.18 1.59
C ARG A 95 -10.68 0.68 2.97
N ARG A 96 -9.41 0.50 3.33
CA ARG A 96 -8.90 0.98 4.62
C ARG A 96 -9.08 2.52 4.72
N PRO A 97 -9.62 3.05 5.83
CA PRO A 97 -9.72 4.49 6.07
C PRO A 97 -8.37 5.22 5.91
N ALA A 98 -8.43 6.51 5.59
CA ALA A 98 -7.26 7.39 5.57
C ALA A 98 -6.94 7.86 6.98
N TRP A 99 -5.64 8.00 7.29
CA TRP A 99 -5.24 8.79 8.45
C TRP A 99 -5.75 10.22 8.28
N GLN A 100 -6.11 10.84 9.39
CA GLN A 100 -6.53 12.22 9.48
C GLN A 100 -5.43 13.02 10.18
N ALA A 101 -5.15 14.22 9.67
CA ALA A 101 -4.25 15.14 10.35
C ALA A 101 -4.84 15.52 11.73
N GLN A 102 -3.96 15.61 12.71
CA GLN A 102 -4.27 15.96 14.09
C GLN A 102 -3.68 17.35 14.42
N ALA A 103 -4.04 17.90 15.57
CA ALA A 103 -3.44 19.13 16.04
C ALA A 103 -1.90 18.99 16.15
N GLY A 104 -1.17 19.94 15.55
CA GLY A 104 0.29 19.92 15.49
C GLY A 104 0.89 19.27 14.24
N ASP A 105 0.07 18.61 13.40
CA ASP A 105 0.53 18.13 12.09
C ASP A 105 0.70 19.28 11.09
N ASP A 106 1.84 19.33 10.39
CA ASP A 106 2.04 20.15 9.18
C ASP A 106 2.01 19.23 7.96
N TRP A 107 0.80 18.81 7.56
CA TRP A 107 0.62 18.00 6.36
C TRP A 107 0.38 18.88 5.14
N ARG A 108 1.13 18.61 4.08
CA ARG A 108 1.03 19.29 2.79
C ARG A 108 0.75 18.23 1.74
N GLU A 109 -0.45 18.27 1.18
CA GLU A 109 -0.84 17.31 0.15
C GLU A 109 -0.10 17.62 -1.16
N VAL A 110 0.38 16.59 -1.84
CA VAL A 110 0.97 16.66 -3.18
C VAL A 110 0.35 15.59 -4.08
N SER A 111 0.09 15.92 -5.33
CA SER A 111 -0.72 15.09 -6.24
C SER A 111 0.11 14.06 -7.01
N ASP A 112 1.36 14.39 -7.31
CA ASP A 112 2.25 13.57 -8.13
C ASP A 112 3.74 13.84 -7.82
N TRP A 113 4.62 13.18 -8.58
CA TRP A 113 6.07 13.31 -8.44
C TRP A 113 6.56 14.73 -8.72
N ALA A 114 6.00 15.42 -9.72
CA ALA A 114 6.45 16.75 -10.09
C ALA A 114 6.15 17.76 -8.99
N GLU A 115 4.93 17.72 -8.44
CA GLU A 115 4.54 18.54 -7.31
C GLU A 115 5.34 18.21 -6.05
N LEU A 116 5.62 16.92 -5.82
CA LEU A 116 6.48 16.48 -4.71
C LEU A 116 7.90 17.08 -4.81
N ILE A 117 8.54 17.01 -5.98
CA ILE A 117 9.89 17.58 -6.17
C ILE A 117 9.89 19.09 -5.99
N GLU A 118 8.86 19.80 -6.46
CA GLU A 118 8.73 21.24 -6.24
C GLU A 118 8.64 21.56 -4.74
N ALA A 119 7.78 20.84 -4.02
CA ALA A 119 7.60 21.00 -2.58
C ALA A 119 8.85 20.62 -1.76
N LEU A 120 9.74 19.79 -2.31
CA LEU A 120 10.96 19.34 -1.65
C LEU A 120 12.10 20.37 -1.66
N LYS A 121 12.09 21.35 -2.56
CA LYS A 121 13.19 22.32 -2.73
C LYS A 121 13.67 23.00 -1.44
N PRO A 122 12.81 23.37 -0.48
CA PRO A 122 13.26 24.04 0.75
C PRO A 122 14.03 23.13 1.72
N PHE A 123 13.94 21.81 1.56
CA PHE A 123 14.44 20.82 2.51
C PHE A 123 15.81 20.26 2.11
N LYS A 124 16.51 19.62 3.05
CA LYS A 124 17.88 19.10 2.93
C LYS A 124 18.00 17.62 3.26
N CYS A 125 17.21 17.11 4.20
CA CYS A 125 17.27 15.71 4.65
C CYS A 125 15.91 15.01 4.55
N PRO A 126 15.37 14.77 3.34
CA PRO A 126 14.09 14.12 3.17
C PRO A 126 14.08 12.64 3.55
N LEU A 127 13.05 12.19 4.27
CA LEU A 127 12.75 10.76 4.49
C LEU A 127 11.61 10.31 3.57
N PHE A 128 11.92 9.48 2.57
CA PHE A 128 10.90 8.86 1.73
C PHE A 128 10.45 7.51 2.27
N THR A 129 9.13 7.37 2.44
CA THR A 129 8.50 6.09 2.83
C THR A 129 7.62 5.52 1.71
N LEU A 130 8.04 5.75 0.46
CA LEU A 130 7.30 5.39 -0.76
C LEU A 130 7.66 4.01 -1.33
N GLY A 131 8.57 3.29 -0.68
CA GLY A 131 9.11 2.03 -1.17
C GLY A 131 10.16 2.26 -2.25
N ARG A 132 10.02 1.55 -3.38
CA ARG A 132 11.03 1.53 -4.46
C ARG A 132 10.89 2.67 -5.46
N GLU A 133 9.76 3.38 -5.44
CA GLU A 133 9.42 4.42 -6.42
C GLU A 133 10.51 5.52 -6.52
N PRO A 134 11.08 6.06 -5.42
CA PRO A 134 12.12 7.08 -5.53
C PRO A 134 13.47 6.58 -6.09
N LEU A 135 13.70 5.26 -6.16
CA LEU A 135 14.97 4.69 -6.65
C LEU A 135 15.23 5.03 -8.13
N GLN A 136 14.18 5.33 -8.90
CA GLN A 136 14.33 5.72 -10.31
C GLN A 136 14.82 7.17 -10.50
N HIS A 137 14.94 7.93 -9.40
CA HIS A 137 15.25 9.37 -9.40
C HIS A 137 16.53 9.71 -8.62
N LEU A 138 17.37 8.73 -8.29
CA LEU A 138 18.57 8.96 -7.49
C LEU A 138 19.57 9.94 -8.15
N ASP A 139 19.58 9.99 -9.48
CA ASP A 139 20.43 10.88 -10.25
C ASP A 139 19.90 12.33 -10.30
N GLU A 140 18.63 12.54 -9.90
CA GLU A 140 17.96 13.85 -9.89
C GLU A 140 18.10 14.57 -8.54
N ILE A 141 18.75 13.94 -7.54
CA ILE A 141 18.89 14.50 -6.20
C ILE A 141 19.74 15.78 -6.24
N PRO A 142 19.22 16.93 -5.78
CA PRO A 142 19.96 18.18 -5.73
C PRO A 142 21.27 18.07 -4.92
N PRO A 143 22.35 18.78 -5.29
CA PRO A 143 23.65 18.71 -4.60
C PRO A 143 23.58 18.99 -3.10
N GLU A 144 22.64 19.81 -2.67
CA GLU A 144 22.45 20.24 -1.30
C GLU A 144 21.50 19.35 -0.47
N GLN A 145 21.01 18.25 -1.06
CA GLN A 145 20.12 17.31 -0.38
C GLN A 145 20.79 15.96 -0.15
N PHE A 146 20.36 15.29 0.92
CA PHE A 146 20.66 13.88 1.20
C PHE A 146 19.37 13.13 1.49
N TRP A 147 19.00 12.20 0.62
CA TRP A 147 17.75 11.45 0.73
C TRP A 147 17.93 10.19 1.57
N THR A 148 17.02 9.95 2.50
CA THR A 148 16.87 8.64 3.14
C THR A 148 15.63 7.96 2.55
N LEU A 149 15.81 6.85 1.85
CA LEU A 149 14.72 6.07 1.27
C LEU A 149 14.46 4.83 2.13
N ARG A 150 13.19 4.54 2.41
CA ARG A 150 12.80 3.27 3.05
C ARG A 150 12.05 2.37 2.08
N ALA A 151 12.60 1.18 1.86
CA ALA A 151 12.01 0.12 1.06
C ALA A 151 11.94 -1.20 1.85
N LEU A 152 11.25 -2.21 1.30
CA LEU A 152 11.09 -3.52 1.95
C LEU A 152 12.41 -4.31 2.05
N GLU A 153 13.37 -3.98 1.20
CA GLU A 153 14.69 -4.59 1.06
C GLU A 153 15.72 -3.48 0.87
N VAL A 154 16.99 -3.81 1.12
CA VAL A 154 18.10 -2.88 0.90
C VAL A 154 18.37 -2.80 -0.61
N TYR A 155 18.58 -1.59 -1.10
CA TYR A 155 19.04 -1.32 -2.47
C TYR A 155 20.31 -0.47 -2.43
N PRO A 156 21.13 -0.48 -3.50
CA PRO A 156 22.22 0.48 -3.63
C PRO A 156 21.68 1.91 -3.62
N GLY A 157 22.29 2.76 -2.79
CA GLY A 157 22.12 4.21 -2.87
C GLY A 157 23.20 4.85 -3.75
N ASN A 158 23.45 6.14 -3.55
CA ASN A 158 24.55 6.88 -4.16
C ASN A 158 25.15 7.86 -3.14
N GLU A 159 26.05 8.77 -3.58
CA GLU A 159 26.71 9.74 -2.70
C GLU A 159 25.72 10.68 -1.96
N ARG A 160 24.49 10.81 -2.46
CA ARG A 160 23.44 11.69 -1.91
C ARG A 160 22.20 10.93 -1.41
N CYS A 161 22.28 9.60 -1.32
CA CYS A 161 21.14 8.80 -0.93
C CYS A 161 21.54 7.52 -0.19
N GLU A 162 20.86 7.25 0.92
CA GLU A 162 20.88 5.96 1.59
C GLU A 162 19.52 5.26 1.46
N VAL A 163 19.55 3.95 1.18
CA VAL A 163 18.35 3.12 1.15
C VAL A 163 18.33 2.16 2.34
N ILE A 164 17.34 2.31 3.20
CA ILE A 164 17.08 1.46 4.35
C ILE A 164 16.09 0.37 3.93
N GLY A 165 16.53 -0.88 4.05
CA GLY A 165 15.66 -2.05 3.94
C GLY A 165 15.01 -2.36 5.28
N ALA A 166 13.70 -2.12 5.40
CA ALA A 166 12.97 -2.40 6.63
C ALA A 166 11.51 -2.78 6.37
N ARG A 167 10.96 -3.61 7.26
CA ARG A 167 9.56 -4.07 7.21
C ARG A 167 8.89 -3.76 8.53
N GLY A 168 7.66 -3.28 8.46
CA GLY A 168 6.87 -3.01 9.64
C GLY A 168 6.40 -4.29 10.37
N PRO A 169 5.73 -4.14 11.53
CA PRO A 169 5.33 -2.86 12.12
C PRO A 169 6.55 -2.05 12.59
N PHE A 170 6.48 -0.74 12.37
CA PHE A 170 7.50 0.19 12.85
C PHE A 170 7.14 0.63 14.27
N PHE A 171 8.14 0.84 15.12
CA PHE A 171 7.94 1.29 16.50
C PHE A 171 8.37 2.75 16.63
N ILE A 172 7.70 3.47 17.54
CA ILE A 172 7.89 4.91 17.71
C ILE A 172 9.33 5.28 18.09
N GLU A 173 9.97 4.51 18.98
CA GLU A 173 11.35 4.80 19.39
C GLU A 173 12.36 4.61 18.25
N ASP A 174 12.14 3.62 17.39
CA ASP A 174 12.98 3.40 16.20
C ASP A 174 12.82 4.55 15.19
N GLU A 175 11.59 5.07 15.04
CA GLU A 175 11.34 6.25 14.21
C GLU A 175 12.00 7.49 14.80
N ARG A 176 11.92 7.73 16.12
CA ARG A 176 12.61 8.85 16.77
C ARG A 176 14.11 8.78 16.54
N ALA A 177 14.70 7.61 16.75
CA ALA A 177 16.13 7.39 16.53
C ALA A 177 16.53 7.59 15.06
N LEU A 178 15.67 7.21 14.11
CA LEU A 178 15.92 7.47 12.69
C LEU A 178 15.88 8.96 12.36
N PHE A 179 14.82 9.67 12.79
CA PHE A 179 14.66 11.10 12.53
C PHE A 179 15.84 11.89 13.09
N GLU A 180 16.31 11.55 14.29
CA GLU A 180 17.47 12.18 14.92
C GLU A 180 18.77 11.88 14.17
N ARG A 181 19.08 10.60 13.96
CA ARG A 181 20.33 10.17 13.32
C ARG A 181 20.50 10.76 11.92
N ARG A 182 19.39 10.90 11.18
CA ARG A 182 19.39 11.38 9.80
C ARG A 182 19.03 12.86 9.67
N GLN A 183 18.80 13.55 10.78
CA GLN A 183 18.39 14.96 10.82
C GLN A 183 17.22 15.25 9.88
N ILE A 184 16.22 14.35 9.87
CA ILE A 184 15.11 14.41 8.93
C ILE A 184 14.35 15.73 9.12
N ASP A 185 14.25 16.51 8.05
CA ASP A 185 13.60 17.81 8.04
C ASP A 185 12.29 17.85 7.22
N VAL A 186 11.99 16.75 6.51
CA VAL A 186 10.69 16.51 5.87
C VAL A 186 10.42 15.02 5.72
N LEU A 187 9.18 14.60 5.98
CA LEU A 187 8.71 13.25 5.75
C LEU A 187 7.87 13.18 4.47
N ILE A 188 8.13 12.20 3.62
CA ILE A 188 7.34 11.94 2.41
C ILE A 188 6.61 10.61 2.60
N SER A 189 5.29 10.63 2.48
CA SER A 189 4.49 9.43 2.73
C SER A 189 3.24 9.29 1.87
N LYS A 190 2.85 8.03 1.65
CA LYS A 190 1.52 7.65 1.20
C LYS A 190 0.60 7.63 2.41
N ASN A 191 -0.60 8.19 2.32
CA ASN A 191 -1.62 8.04 3.35
C ASN A 191 -2.17 6.60 3.34
N SER A 192 -1.42 5.64 3.89
CA SER A 192 -1.77 4.21 3.82
C SER A 192 -2.91 3.83 4.77
N GLY A 193 -3.15 4.63 5.81
CA GLY A 193 -4.06 4.33 6.91
C GLY A 193 -3.61 3.18 7.81
N SER A 194 -2.41 2.62 7.62
CA SER A 194 -1.93 1.46 8.35
C SER A 194 -1.31 1.83 9.70
N SER A 195 -1.88 1.38 10.81
CA SER A 195 -1.28 1.57 12.15
C SER A 195 0.17 1.08 12.21
N ALA A 196 0.51 0.01 11.49
CA ALA A 196 1.87 -0.54 11.41
C ALA A 196 2.92 0.42 10.81
N THR A 197 2.48 1.50 10.15
CA THR A 197 3.36 2.49 9.53
C THR A 197 3.10 3.91 10.02
N GLU A 198 2.15 4.09 10.93
CA GLU A 198 1.75 5.38 11.48
C GLU A 198 2.82 6.07 12.35
N PRO A 199 3.68 5.36 13.12
CA PRO A 199 4.58 6.02 14.08
C PRO A 199 5.50 7.12 13.51
N LYS A 200 5.88 7.03 12.24
CA LYS A 200 6.65 8.09 11.57
C LYS A 200 5.90 9.44 11.51
N LEU A 201 4.57 9.42 11.43
CA LEU A 201 3.73 10.63 11.42
C LEU A 201 3.67 11.24 12.83
N GLU A 202 3.59 10.39 13.85
CA GLU A 202 3.66 10.82 15.25
C GLU A 202 5.01 11.49 15.55
N VAL A 203 6.12 10.88 15.14
CA VAL A 203 7.45 11.48 15.30
C VAL A 203 7.62 12.78 14.50
N ALA A 204 7.04 12.86 13.30
CA ALA A 204 7.04 14.10 12.53
C ALA A 204 6.31 15.22 13.29
N ARG A 205 5.15 14.92 13.86
CA ARG A 205 4.37 15.85 14.71
C ARG A 205 5.15 16.29 15.94
N GLU A 206 5.74 15.35 16.69
CA GLU A 206 6.54 15.64 17.89
C GLU A 206 7.69 16.62 17.59
N ARG A 207 8.27 16.52 16.40
CA ARG A 207 9.43 17.33 15.97
C ARG A 207 9.06 18.58 15.19
N GLY A 208 7.77 18.80 14.89
CA GLY A 208 7.33 19.87 13.99
C GLY A 208 7.88 19.74 12.56
N VAL A 209 8.17 18.51 12.13
CA VAL A 209 8.66 18.21 10.78
C VAL A 209 7.48 18.15 9.81
N PRO A 210 7.51 18.89 8.69
CA PRO A 210 6.46 18.82 7.69
C PRO A 210 6.34 17.43 7.06
N VAL A 211 5.11 17.05 6.71
CA VAL A 211 4.82 15.81 6.00
C VAL A 211 4.25 16.12 4.63
N LEU A 212 5.00 15.80 3.58
CA LEU A 212 4.48 15.77 2.21
C LEU A 212 3.69 14.47 2.02
N ILE A 213 2.37 14.58 2.07
CA ILE A 213 1.45 13.46 1.90
C ILE A 213 1.03 13.37 0.43
N LEU A 214 1.31 12.23 -0.20
CA LEU A 214 0.77 11.97 -1.53
C LEU A 214 -0.74 11.85 -1.46
N LYS A 215 -1.46 12.51 -2.35
CA LYS A 215 -2.90 12.36 -2.52
C LYS A 215 -3.25 10.90 -2.81
N ARG A 216 -4.31 10.37 -2.18
CA ARG A 216 -4.80 9.03 -2.53
C ARG A 216 -5.39 9.05 -3.94
N PRO A 217 -5.10 8.03 -4.78
CA PRO A 217 -5.74 7.94 -6.08
C PRO A 217 -7.23 7.65 -5.92
N GLU A 218 -8.02 8.09 -6.90
CA GLU A 218 -9.41 7.66 -7.02
C GLU A 218 -9.47 6.17 -7.38
N LEU A 219 -10.29 5.43 -6.64
CA LEU A 219 -10.54 4.01 -6.85
C LEU A 219 -11.90 3.81 -7.51
N PRO A 220 -12.07 2.77 -8.35
CA PRO A 220 -13.36 2.49 -8.96
C PRO A 220 -14.38 2.11 -7.89
N GLY A 221 -15.62 2.57 -8.08
CA GLY A 221 -16.76 2.07 -7.31
C GLY A 221 -16.99 0.60 -7.61
N VAL A 222 -17.37 -0.15 -6.57
CA VAL A 222 -17.67 -1.59 -6.65
C VAL A 222 -19.02 -1.87 -5.98
N GLU A 223 -19.53 -3.10 -6.09
CA GLU A 223 -20.86 -3.45 -5.59
C GLU A 223 -20.99 -3.23 -4.08
N ARG A 224 -19.95 -3.57 -3.32
CA ARG A 224 -19.90 -3.37 -1.87
C ARG A 224 -18.50 -2.95 -1.42
N GLU A 225 -18.46 -1.96 -0.55
CA GLU A 225 -17.23 -1.50 0.10
C GLU A 225 -17.31 -1.69 1.61
N PHE A 226 -16.18 -2.05 2.21
CA PHE A 226 -16.03 -2.30 3.63
C PHE A 226 -14.87 -1.47 4.18
N GLY A 227 -14.99 -0.99 5.41
CA GLY A 227 -13.94 -0.24 6.11
C GLY A 227 -13.04 -1.13 6.96
N SER A 228 -13.49 -2.36 7.28
CA SER A 228 -12.78 -3.24 8.21
C SER A 228 -12.82 -4.73 7.82
N VAL A 229 -11.84 -5.49 8.30
CA VAL A 229 -11.79 -6.96 8.13
C VAL A 229 -13.03 -7.62 8.74
N ALA A 230 -13.49 -7.14 9.90
CA ALA A 230 -14.65 -7.70 10.59
C ALA A 230 -15.92 -7.59 9.73
N GLU A 231 -16.15 -6.44 9.09
CA GLU A 231 -17.28 -6.25 8.18
C GLU A 231 -17.23 -7.20 6.98
N VAL A 232 -16.04 -7.38 6.39
CA VAL A 232 -15.84 -8.32 5.27
C VAL A 232 -16.15 -9.76 5.71
N LEU A 233 -15.61 -10.22 6.84
CA LEU A 233 -15.82 -11.59 7.32
C LEU A 233 -17.30 -11.83 7.67
N ASN A 234 -17.96 -10.87 8.29
CA ASN A 234 -19.40 -10.93 8.54
C ASN A 234 -20.17 -11.05 7.22
N ALA A 235 -19.86 -10.23 6.22
CA ALA A 235 -20.51 -10.31 4.92
C ALA A 235 -20.27 -11.64 4.20
N LEU A 236 -19.04 -12.17 4.23
CA LEU A 236 -18.69 -13.45 3.63
C LEU A 236 -19.44 -14.62 4.29
N SER A 237 -19.69 -14.56 5.61
CA SER A 237 -20.45 -15.60 6.31
C SER A 237 -21.90 -15.72 5.84
N THR A 238 -22.47 -14.62 5.31
CA THR A 238 -23.86 -14.59 4.80
C THR A 238 -23.99 -15.08 3.35
N LEU A 239 -22.87 -15.34 2.66
CA LEU A 239 -22.86 -15.90 1.30
C LEU A 239 -22.91 -17.44 1.28
N GLY A 240 -22.81 -18.07 2.46
CA GLY A 240 -22.86 -19.52 2.69
C GLY A 240 -24.27 -20.05 2.86
#